data_AF-A0A5E4LDB7-F1
#
_entry.id   AF-A0A5E4LDB7-F1
#
_cell.length_a   1.000
_cell.length_b   1.000
_cell.length_c   1.000
_cell.angle_alpha   90.00
_cell.angle_beta   90.00
_cell.angle_gamma   90.00
#
_symmetry.space_group_name_H-M   'P 1'
#
loop_
_entity.id
_entity.type
_entity.pdbx_description
1 polymer ?
#
loop_
_entity_poly.entity_id
_entity_poly.type
_entity_poly.pdbx_seq_one_letter_code
_entity_poly.pdbx_strand_id
1 'polypeptide(L)'
;MSSSIQFSPQPIPKPAIAPRVSAALTRPLDELLDSSFIIVDKPRGPSSHEVTPWVKKLAGSNKSGHSGTLDPNVSGVLPVALGRATKLLSYLTSKDKKYVCLMRTGKAMTEREIKGIFVRFVGEIIQTPPKMSAVAKKPRRRKVYYIKPLQIRSSDVLFEVHCEAGTYIRVLVSDFARFTGGAEMLELRRTSVGSIEENGSHTLQAISDAMWLAREKHDESRIRSMLIPADEALALPKIVLRDAAIEAVCAGAHLFAPGVEKHDVGFTRGSLVALVSLKGELVGVARAEMSSGEMKERKKGAVAVPERIFMKRGTYQKNW
;
A
#
# COMPACT_ATOMS: atom_id res chain seq x y z
N MET A 1 36.30 13.65 -19.02
CA MET A 1 36.01 13.64 -17.57
C MET A 1 34.49 13.60 -17.41
N SER A 2 33.95 12.44 -17.03
CA SER A 2 32.50 12.25 -16.84
C SER A 2 32.13 12.84 -15.48
N SER A 3 31.61 14.06 -15.45
CA SER A 3 31.04 14.63 -14.24
C SER A 3 29.73 13.90 -13.93
N SER A 4 29.77 12.99 -12.96
CA SER A 4 28.58 12.39 -12.35
C SER A 4 27.76 13.52 -11.71
N ILE A 5 26.70 13.94 -12.41
CA ILE A 5 25.76 14.94 -11.89
C ILE A 5 25.01 14.27 -10.72
N GLN A 6 25.42 14.58 -9.50
CA GLN A 6 24.65 14.25 -8.31
C GLN A 6 23.44 15.18 -8.26
N PHE A 7 22.26 14.65 -8.57
CA PHE A 7 21.03 15.22 -8.02
C PHE A 7 21.16 15.09 -6.51
N SER A 8 21.42 16.20 -5.82
CA SER A 8 21.50 16.21 -4.36
C SER A 8 20.09 16.44 -3.83
N PRO A 9 19.37 15.41 -3.36
CA PRO A 9 18.11 15.64 -2.69
C PRO A 9 18.44 16.31 -1.36
N GLN A 10 18.16 17.61 -1.27
CA GLN A 10 18.02 18.25 0.03
C GLN A 10 17.01 17.42 0.83
N PRO A 11 17.29 17.03 2.09
CA PRO A 11 16.32 16.34 2.91
C PRO A 11 15.13 17.28 3.10
N ILE A 12 14.04 17.04 2.36
CA ILE A 12 12.80 17.76 2.55
C ILE A 12 12.28 17.27 3.91
N PRO A 13 12.19 18.12 4.94
CA PRO A 13 11.62 17.71 6.22
C PRO A 13 10.21 17.19 5.93
N LYS A 14 9.95 15.93 6.32
CA LYS A 14 8.61 15.36 6.13
C LYS A 14 7.63 16.24 6.91
N PRO A 15 6.54 16.70 6.28
CA PRO A 15 5.52 17.45 7.01
C PRO A 15 5.08 16.63 8.21
N ALA A 16 4.86 17.31 9.34
CA ALA A 16 4.35 16.65 10.54
C ALA A 16 3.03 15.94 10.17
N ILE A 17 3.00 14.62 10.30
CA ILE A 17 1.79 13.84 10.08
C ILE A 17 0.84 14.21 11.20
N ALA A 18 -0.36 14.68 10.87
CA ALA A 18 -1.39 14.93 11.87
C ALA A 18 -1.61 13.66 12.71
N PRO A 19 -1.78 13.77 14.03
CA PRO A 19 -1.97 12.61 14.88
C PRO A 19 -3.19 11.82 14.42
N ARG A 20 -3.01 10.52 14.20
CA ARG A 20 -4.11 9.62 13.86
C ARG A 20 -4.98 9.45 15.10
N VAL A 21 -6.29 9.59 14.93
CA VAL A 21 -7.29 9.35 15.98
C VAL A 21 -8.05 8.09 15.60
N SER A 22 -7.66 6.96 16.17
CA SER A 22 -8.28 5.67 15.92
C SER A 22 -8.37 4.88 17.22
N ALA A 23 -9.53 4.26 17.47
CA ALA A 23 -9.74 3.39 18.62
C ALA A 23 -8.76 2.21 18.64
N ALA A 24 -8.18 1.83 17.49
CA ALA A 24 -7.14 0.81 17.45
C ALA A 24 -5.85 1.27 18.16
N LEU A 25 -5.53 2.57 18.15
CA LEU A 25 -4.28 3.10 18.71
C LEU A 25 -4.24 3.11 20.25
N THR A 26 -5.36 2.88 20.92
CA THR A 26 -5.43 2.77 22.39
C THR A 26 -5.21 1.34 22.88
N ARG A 27 -5.06 0.36 21.98
CA ARG A 27 -4.80 -1.05 22.35
C ARG A 27 -3.42 -1.21 22.99
N PRO A 28 -3.21 -2.27 23.79
CA PRO A 28 -1.86 -2.71 24.18
C PRO A 28 -0.92 -2.78 22.96
N LEU A 29 0.34 -2.39 23.14
CA LEU A 29 1.27 -2.21 22.01
C LEU A 29 1.51 -3.51 21.24
N ASP A 30 1.58 -4.65 21.94
CA ASP A 30 1.73 -5.98 21.35
C ASP A 30 0.54 -6.34 20.45
N GLU A 31 -0.69 -6.06 20.88
CA GLU A 31 -1.89 -6.25 20.06
C GLU A 31 -1.95 -5.31 18.87
N LEU A 32 -1.53 -4.05 19.07
CA LEU A 32 -1.45 -3.05 18.01
C LEU A 32 -0.42 -3.47 16.96
N LEU A 33 0.78 -3.89 17.37
CA LEU A 33 1.81 -4.42 16.49
C LEU A 33 1.31 -5.65 15.71
N ASP A 34 0.64 -6.60 16.37
CA ASP A 34 0.08 -7.79 15.70
C ASP A 34 -0.99 -7.45 14.65
N SER A 35 -1.57 -6.24 14.69
CA SER A 35 -2.69 -5.84 13.83
C SER A 35 -2.43 -4.61 12.96
N SER A 36 -1.16 -4.24 12.76
CA SER A 36 -0.78 -3.02 12.04
C SER A 36 0.21 -3.25 10.90
N PHE A 37 0.34 -2.21 10.09
CA PHE A 37 1.39 -2.03 9.09
C PHE A 37 2.39 -0.99 9.58
N ILE A 38 3.67 -1.20 9.28
CA ILE A 38 4.70 -0.16 9.31
C ILE A 38 5.06 0.15 7.87
N ILE A 39 5.09 1.44 7.51
CA ILE A 39 5.46 1.87 6.17
C ILE A 39 6.96 2.17 6.17
N VAL A 40 7.73 1.28 5.55
CA VAL A 40 9.19 1.43 5.51
C VAL A 40 9.56 2.35 4.35
N ASP A 41 10.44 3.30 4.60
CA ASP A 41 11.22 3.94 3.55
C ASP A 41 12.37 3.00 3.18
N LYS A 42 12.10 2.10 2.24
CA LYS A 42 13.06 1.06 1.87
C LYS A 42 14.34 1.71 1.35
N PRO A 43 15.52 1.38 1.89
CA PRO A 43 16.79 1.87 1.33
C PRO A 43 17.11 1.17 0.00
N ARG A 44 18.01 1.78 -0.79
CA ARG A 44 18.65 1.12 -1.93
C ARG A 44 19.71 0.13 -1.39
N GLY A 45 19.89 -0.99 -2.07
CA GLY A 45 20.82 -2.04 -1.68
C GLY A 45 20.12 -3.36 -1.38
N PRO A 46 19.41 -3.49 -0.24
CA PRO A 46 18.75 -4.74 0.12
C PRO A 46 17.48 -4.97 -0.70
N SER A 47 17.14 -6.24 -0.92
CA SER A 47 15.84 -6.63 -1.46
C SER A 47 14.72 -6.37 -0.44
N SER A 48 13.47 -6.25 -0.92
CA SER A 48 12.32 -6.16 -0.02
C SER A 48 12.18 -7.41 0.89
N HIS A 49 12.64 -8.57 0.40
CA HIS A 49 12.60 -9.83 1.16
C HIS A 49 13.64 -9.90 2.29
N GLU A 50 14.70 -9.08 2.26
CA GLU A 50 15.64 -8.92 3.37
C GLU A 50 15.17 -7.88 4.38
N VAL A 51 14.59 -6.77 3.90
CA VAL A 51 14.06 -5.70 4.74
C VAL A 51 12.92 -6.19 5.64
N THR A 52 12.01 -7.01 5.10
CA THR A 52 10.83 -7.50 5.83
C THR A 52 11.16 -8.33 7.08
N PRO A 53 12.10 -9.28 7.06
CA PRO A 53 12.63 -9.94 8.26
C PRO A 53 13.32 -8.99 9.26
N TRP A 54 14.02 -7.96 8.80
CA TRP A 54 14.63 -6.98 9.72
C TRP A 54 13.56 -6.21 10.50
N VAL A 55 12.52 -5.73 9.81
CA VAL A 55 11.38 -5.05 10.45
C VAL A 55 10.67 -5.97 11.43
N LYS A 56 10.49 -7.27 11.09
CA LYS A 56 9.94 -8.27 12.01
C LYS A 56 10.73 -8.34 13.30
N LYS A 57 12.06 -8.45 13.19
CA LYS A 57 12.97 -8.56 14.33
C LYS A 57 12.94 -7.27 15.18
N LEU A 58 13.01 -6.10 14.54
CA LEU A 58 12.94 -4.80 15.22
C LEU A 58 11.63 -4.66 16.00
N ALA A 59 10.50 -4.94 15.35
CA ALA A 59 9.17 -4.85 15.95
C ALA A 59 8.89 -5.93 17.00
N GLY A 60 9.73 -6.97 17.15
CA GLY A 60 9.44 -8.11 18.02
C GLY A 60 8.22 -8.92 17.56
N SER A 61 7.85 -8.84 16.28
CA SER A 61 6.66 -9.51 15.77
C SER A 61 6.96 -10.98 15.43
N ASN A 62 5.99 -11.86 15.65
CA ASN A 62 6.11 -13.28 15.29
C ASN A 62 6.03 -13.52 13.78
N LYS A 63 5.38 -12.61 13.04
CA LYS A 63 5.17 -12.74 11.59
C LYS A 63 5.29 -11.38 10.91
N SER A 64 5.82 -11.37 9.69
CA SER A 64 5.76 -10.21 8.83
C SER A 64 5.62 -10.61 7.37
N GLY A 65 5.25 -9.63 6.54
CA GLY A 65 5.20 -9.74 5.09
C GLY A 65 5.04 -8.35 4.49
N HIS A 66 5.48 -8.14 3.25
CA HIS A 66 5.36 -6.85 2.57
C HIS A 66 4.42 -6.88 1.38
N SER A 67 3.92 -5.70 0.99
CA SER A 67 3.07 -5.51 -0.18
C SER A 67 3.85 -4.85 -1.31
N GLY A 68 3.82 -5.47 -2.49
CA GLY A 68 4.47 -4.98 -3.71
C GLY A 68 5.99 -4.91 -3.58
N THR A 69 6.68 -5.96 -4.00
CA THR A 69 8.16 -6.04 -3.98
C THR A 69 8.79 -4.89 -4.76
N LEU A 70 9.74 -4.21 -4.12
CA LEU A 70 10.69 -3.29 -4.75
C LEU A 70 12.02 -4.04 -4.99
N ASP A 71 12.57 -3.86 -6.19
CA ASP A 71 13.90 -4.37 -6.54
C ASP A 71 14.98 -3.81 -5.58
N PRO A 72 16.14 -4.49 -5.46
CA PRO A 72 17.23 -4.06 -4.56
C PRO A 72 17.61 -2.58 -4.68
N ASN A 73 17.76 -2.07 -5.90
CA ASN A 73 18.19 -0.69 -6.16
C ASN A 73 17.04 0.35 -6.15
N VAL A 74 15.81 -0.08 -5.82
CA VAL A 74 14.62 0.77 -5.76
C VAL A 74 14.31 1.12 -4.31
N SER A 75 14.07 2.40 -4.03
CA SER A 75 13.77 2.90 -2.69
C SER A 75 12.31 3.29 -2.51
N GLY A 76 11.95 3.68 -1.29
CA GLY A 76 10.68 4.35 -0.99
C GLY A 76 9.66 3.44 -0.32
N VAL A 77 8.39 3.81 -0.46
CA VAL A 77 7.25 3.26 0.30
C VAL A 77 7.17 1.74 0.17
N LEU A 78 7.42 1.02 1.25
CA LEU A 78 7.23 -0.43 1.37
C LEU A 78 6.33 -0.73 2.58
N PRO A 79 5.03 -0.98 2.37
CA PRO A 79 4.15 -1.40 3.44
C PRO A 79 4.55 -2.79 3.94
N VAL A 80 4.93 -2.89 5.21
CA VAL A 80 5.25 -4.13 5.91
C VAL A 80 4.16 -4.41 6.94
N ALA A 81 3.42 -5.48 6.73
CA ALA A 81 2.43 -5.98 7.67
C ALA A 81 3.10 -6.77 8.80
N LEU A 82 2.59 -6.60 10.02
CA LEU A 82 3.03 -7.33 11.20
C LEU A 82 1.91 -8.26 11.69
N GLY A 83 2.28 -9.43 12.20
CA GLY A 83 1.34 -10.37 12.83
C GLY A 83 0.17 -10.78 11.93
N ARG A 84 -1.05 -10.64 12.45
CA ARG A 84 -2.31 -10.87 11.73
C ARG A 84 -2.51 -9.95 10.53
N ALA A 85 -1.94 -8.74 10.51
CA ALA A 85 -2.05 -7.83 9.35
C ALA A 85 -1.52 -8.45 8.06
N THR A 86 -0.63 -9.44 8.15
CA THR A 86 -0.13 -10.20 6.99
C THR A 86 -1.24 -10.86 6.16
N LYS A 87 -2.40 -11.16 6.76
CA LYS A 87 -3.58 -11.70 6.05
C LYS A 87 -4.17 -10.74 5.01
N LEU A 88 -3.82 -9.44 5.10
CA LEU A 88 -4.43 -8.37 4.32
C LEU A 88 -3.52 -7.83 3.21
N LEU A 89 -2.31 -8.39 3.05
CA LEU A 89 -1.30 -7.91 2.10
C LEU A 89 -1.79 -7.90 0.64
N SER A 90 -2.64 -8.86 0.26
CA SER A 90 -3.20 -8.94 -1.09
C SER A 90 -3.99 -7.69 -1.46
N TYR A 91 -4.71 -7.09 -0.50
CA TYR A 91 -5.54 -5.91 -0.72
C TYR A 91 -4.74 -4.63 -0.94
N LEU A 92 -3.52 -4.55 -0.42
CA LEU A 92 -2.57 -3.47 -0.71
C LEU A 92 -1.77 -3.74 -1.99
N THR A 93 -1.51 -5.01 -2.29
CA THR A 93 -0.70 -5.41 -3.44
C THR A 93 -1.37 -4.96 -4.73
N SER A 94 -2.69 -5.11 -4.81
CA SER A 94 -3.52 -4.73 -5.96
C SER A 94 -3.79 -3.23 -6.12
N LYS A 95 -3.47 -2.39 -5.12
CA LYS A 95 -3.69 -0.93 -5.23
C LYS A 95 -2.78 -0.31 -6.29
N ASP A 96 -3.22 0.80 -6.88
CA ASP A 96 -2.37 1.60 -7.76
C ASP A 96 -1.12 2.10 -7.04
N LYS A 97 -0.08 2.41 -7.82
CA LYS A 97 1.24 2.77 -7.31
C LYS A 97 1.73 4.03 -8.00
N LYS A 98 2.41 4.90 -7.25
CA LYS A 98 3.09 6.08 -7.80
C LYS A 98 4.60 5.96 -7.63
N TYR A 99 5.33 6.41 -8.63
CA TYR A 99 6.79 6.39 -8.64
C TYR A 99 7.35 7.70 -9.16
N VAL A 100 8.54 8.04 -8.67
CA VAL A 100 9.44 8.99 -9.30
C VAL A 100 10.59 8.20 -9.91
N CYS A 101 10.86 8.45 -11.18
CA CYS A 101 11.83 7.73 -11.99
C CYS A 101 12.80 8.71 -12.65
N LEU A 102 14.09 8.40 -12.55
CA LEU A 102 15.14 9.04 -13.35
C LEU A 102 15.52 8.10 -14.48
N MET A 103 15.34 8.55 -15.72
CA MET A 103 15.86 7.85 -16.89
C MET A 103 16.88 8.71 -17.64
N ARG A 104 17.80 8.05 -18.33
CA ARG A 104 18.72 8.68 -19.27
C ARG A 104 18.40 8.23 -20.69
N THR A 105 18.10 9.16 -21.58
CA THR A 105 17.88 8.92 -23.00
C THR A 105 19.21 8.80 -23.75
N GLY A 106 19.20 8.15 -24.92
CA GLY A 106 20.40 7.99 -25.76
C GLY A 106 20.91 9.30 -26.36
N LYS A 107 20.07 10.34 -26.39
CA LYS A 107 20.40 11.69 -26.86
C LYS A 107 19.66 12.74 -26.04
N ALA A 108 20.14 13.98 -26.04
CA ALA A 108 19.43 15.10 -25.44
C ALA A 108 18.09 15.33 -26.17
N MET A 109 17.06 15.70 -25.41
CA MET A 109 15.71 15.89 -25.94
C MET A 109 15.04 17.10 -25.29
N THR A 110 14.20 17.77 -26.07
CA THR A 110 13.37 18.88 -25.58
C THR A 110 12.20 18.35 -24.76
N GLU A 111 11.67 19.20 -23.87
CA GLU A 111 10.48 18.87 -23.08
C GLU A 111 9.27 18.52 -23.96
N ARG A 112 9.14 19.19 -25.12
CA ARG A 112 8.06 18.92 -26.08
C ARG A 112 8.15 17.51 -26.66
N GLU A 113 9.34 17.05 -27.04
CA GLU A 113 9.55 15.70 -27.56
C GLU A 113 9.26 14.64 -26.49
N ILE A 114 9.78 14.84 -25.27
CA ILE A 114 9.54 13.93 -24.13
C ILE A 114 8.04 13.81 -23.83
N LYS A 115 7.33 14.94 -23.69
CA LYS A 115 5.88 14.96 -23.48
C LYS A 115 5.14 14.27 -24.62
N GLY A 116 5.52 14.54 -25.86
CA GLY A 116 4.92 13.92 -27.05
C GLY A 116 5.04 12.40 -27.07
N ILE A 117 6.15 11.85 -26.59
CA ILE A 117 6.33 10.40 -26.45
C ILE A 117 5.52 9.87 -25.26
N PHE A 118 5.55 10.53 -24.11
CA PHE A 118 4.81 10.08 -22.90
C PHE A 118 3.31 9.91 -23.13
N VAL A 119 2.67 10.73 -23.96
CA VAL A 119 1.26 10.58 -24.31
C VAL A 119 0.93 9.18 -24.85
N ARG A 120 1.88 8.53 -25.55
CA ARG A 120 1.71 7.17 -26.11
C ARG A 120 1.67 6.07 -25.05
N PHE A 121 2.14 6.37 -23.84
CA PHE A 121 2.24 5.43 -22.73
C PHE A 121 1.16 5.64 -21.68
N VAL A 122 0.32 6.68 -21.81
CA VAL A 122 -0.82 6.92 -20.93
C VAL A 122 -2.04 6.18 -21.45
N GLY A 123 -2.75 5.49 -20.57
CA GLY A 123 -3.87 4.62 -20.91
C GLY A 123 -3.52 3.13 -20.76
N GLU A 124 -4.16 2.29 -21.55
CA GLU A 124 -3.85 0.85 -21.56
C GLU A 124 -2.58 0.59 -22.36
N ILE A 125 -1.63 -0.13 -21.74
CA ILE A 125 -0.40 -0.61 -22.34
C ILE A 125 -0.29 -2.12 -22.20
N ILE A 126 0.46 -2.76 -23.09
CA ILE A 126 0.77 -4.19 -23.00
C ILE A 126 2.22 -4.33 -22.55
N GLN A 127 2.45 -5.06 -21.46
CA GLN A 127 3.78 -5.36 -20.97
C GLN A 127 3.98 -6.86 -20.86
N THR A 128 5.19 -7.31 -21.22
CA THR A 128 5.67 -8.64 -20.85
C THR A 128 6.64 -8.47 -19.69
N PRO A 129 6.45 -9.19 -18.56
CA PRO A 129 7.36 -9.12 -17.43
C PRO A 129 8.84 -9.34 -17.84
N PRO A 130 9.79 -8.62 -17.25
CA PRO A 130 11.20 -8.72 -17.59
C PRO A 130 11.78 -10.09 -17.25
N LYS A 131 13.00 -10.38 -17.76
CA LYS A 131 13.70 -11.65 -17.54
C LYS A 131 13.78 -12.03 -16.06
N MET A 132 14.14 -11.08 -15.21
CA MET A 132 14.13 -11.21 -13.75
C MET A 132 12.79 -10.68 -13.21
N SER A 133 11.83 -11.57 -12.97
CA SER A 133 10.55 -11.25 -12.35
C SER A 133 10.00 -12.46 -11.61
N ALA A 134 9.18 -12.21 -10.58
CA ALA A 134 8.55 -13.27 -9.78
C ALA A 134 7.30 -13.89 -10.45
N VAL A 135 7.00 -13.54 -11.71
CA VAL A 135 5.77 -13.94 -12.40
C VAL A 135 6.05 -14.47 -13.81
N ALA A 136 5.14 -15.31 -14.32
CA ALA A 136 5.26 -15.87 -15.67
C ALA A 136 5.33 -14.79 -16.77
N LYS A 137 6.24 -15.00 -17.73
CA LYS A 137 6.52 -14.14 -18.89
C LYS A 137 5.42 -14.27 -19.96
N LYS A 138 4.25 -13.71 -19.67
CA LYS A 138 3.13 -13.61 -20.60
C LYS A 138 2.75 -12.14 -20.76
N PRO A 139 2.37 -11.67 -21.96
CA PRO A 139 1.85 -10.32 -22.15
C PRO A 139 0.63 -10.06 -21.26
N ARG A 140 0.59 -8.88 -20.63
CA ARG A 140 -0.50 -8.46 -19.76
C ARG A 140 -0.84 -7.00 -20.02
N ARG A 141 -2.14 -6.69 -19.99
CA ARG A 141 -2.61 -5.30 -20.01
C ARG A 141 -2.32 -4.65 -18.67
N ARG A 142 -1.86 -3.42 -18.71
CA ARG A 142 -1.66 -2.55 -17.55
C ARG A 142 -2.15 -1.16 -17.88
N LYS A 143 -2.64 -0.43 -16.89
CA LYS A 143 -3.03 0.96 -17.06
C LYS A 143 -1.98 1.91 -16.48
N VAL A 144 -1.58 2.90 -17.25
CA VAL A 144 -0.84 4.06 -16.77
C VAL A 144 -1.82 5.23 -16.75
N TYR A 145 -2.04 5.80 -15.57
CA TYR A 145 -3.01 6.89 -15.39
C TYR A 145 -2.44 8.22 -15.86
N TYR A 146 -1.19 8.50 -15.53
CA TYR A 146 -0.47 9.67 -16.03
C TYR A 146 1.04 9.48 -15.95
N ILE A 147 1.76 10.26 -16.75
CA ILE A 147 3.21 10.46 -16.67
C ILE A 147 3.46 11.97 -16.72
N LYS A 148 4.17 12.51 -15.72
CA LYS A 148 4.45 13.94 -15.60
C LYS A 148 5.97 14.16 -15.56
N PRO A 149 6.58 14.82 -16.56
CA PRO A 149 7.97 15.26 -16.44
C PRO A 149 8.09 16.27 -15.30
N LEU A 150 9.09 16.08 -14.45
CA LEU A 150 9.41 16.96 -13.33
C LEU A 150 10.62 17.83 -13.66
N GLN A 151 11.65 17.23 -14.26
CA GLN A 151 12.86 17.93 -14.66
C GLN A 151 13.53 17.24 -15.82
N ILE A 152 14.08 18.02 -16.76
CA ILE A 152 14.85 17.53 -17.90
C ILE A 152 16.17 18.29 -17.93
N ARG A 153 17.28 17.55 -18.01
CA ARG A 153 18.64 18.12 -18.13
C ARG A 153 19.44 17.28 -19.12
N SER A 154 19.74 17.84 -20.29
CA SER A 154 20.42 17.11 -21.37
C SER A 154 19.66 15.83 -21.74
N SER A 155 20.22 14.65 -21.47
CA SER A 155 19.60 13.34 -21.66
C SER A 155 18.92 12.78 -20.41
N ASP A 156 19.02 13.45 -19.26
CA ASP A 156 18.40 12.99 -18.02
C ASP A 156 16.98 13.55 -17.89
N VAL A 157 16.02 12.65 -17.67
CA VAL A 157 14.59 12.95 -17.52
C VAL A 157 14.10 12.37 -16.19
N LEU A 158 13.77 13.26 -15.26
CA LEU A 158 13.08 12.94 -14.02
C LEU A 158 11.57 13.09 -14.25
N PHE A 159 10.81 12.05 -13.94
CA PHE A 159 9.36 12.07 -14.12
C PHE A 159 8.62 11.31 -13.01
N GLU A 160 7.39 11.73 -12.76
CA GLU A 160 6.43 11.01 -11.93
C GLU A 160 5.53 10.15 -12.82
N VAL A 161 5.18 8.95 -12.34
CA VAL A 161 4.23 8.04 -13.00
C VAL A 161 3.27 7.45 -11.98
N HIS A 162 1.98 7.47 -12.31
CA HIS A 162 0.92 6.77 -11.58
C HIS A 162 0.38 5.64 -12.45
N CYS A 163 0.41 4.42 -11.93
CA CYS A 163 0.07 3.23 -12.70
C CYS A 163 -0.62 2.15 -11.86
N GLU A 164 -1.30 1.26 -12.57
CA GLU A 164 -1.90 0.04 -12.02
C GLU A 164 -0.84 -0.88 -11.41
N ALA A 165 -1.23 -1.62 -10.37
CA ALA A 165 -0.39 -2.62 -9.73
C ALA A 165 0.22 -3.61 -10.75
N GLY A 166 1.52 -3.88 -10.59
CA GLY A 166 2.24 -4.80 -11.46
C GLY A 166 2.63 -4.23 -12.82
N THR A 167 2.54 -2.91 -13.01
CA THR A 167 3.22 -2.20 -14.09
C THR A 167 4.72 -2.16 -13.82
N TYR A 168 5.53 -2.58 -14.80
CA TYR A 168 6.98 -2.57 -14.69
C TYR A 168 7.54 -1.27 -15.27
N ILE A 169 7.99 -0.35 -14.39
CA ILE A 169 8.55 0.94 -14.83
C ILE A 169 9.83 0.76 -15.66
N ARG A 170 10.65 -0.27 -15.37
CA ARG A 170 11.81 -0.62 -16.20
C ARG A 170 11.41 -0.98 -17.64
N VAL A 171 10.29 -1.70 -17.82
CA VAL A 171 9.77 -2.05 -19.15
C VAL A 171 9.22 -0.81 -19.84
N LEU A 172 8.52 0.07 -19.12
CA LEU A 172 8.08 1.37 -19.62
C LEU A 172 9.25 2.18 -20.20
N VAL A 173 10.36 2.29 -19.46
CA VAL A 173 11.57 2.99 -19.92
C VAL A 173 12.23 2.27 -21.11
N SER A 174 12.27 0.93 -21.10
CA SER A 174 12.78 0.16 -22.24
C SER A 174 11.93 0.32 -23.50
N ASP A 175 10.62 0.52 -23.38
CA ASP A 175 9.75 0.77 -24.51
C ASP A 175 9.89 2.22 -25.00
N PHE A 176 10.08 3.17 -24.07
CA PHE A 176 10.42 4.55 -24.39
C PHE A 176 11.71 4.65 -25.24
N ALA A 177 12.70 3.80 -24.95
CA ALA A 177 13.97 3.72 -25.68
C ALA A 177 13.80 3.57 -27.21
N ARG A 178 12.72 2.93 -27.66
CA ARG A 178 12.45 2.69 -29.09
C ARG A 178 12.22 3.97 -29.87
N PHE A 179 11.76 5.04 -29.20
CA PHE A 179 11.50 6.34 -29.82
C PHE A 179 12.70 7.28 -29.75
N THR A 180 13.64 7.02 -28.85
CA THR A 180 14.76 7.92 -28.55
C THR A 180 16.11 7.42 -29.05
N GLY A 181 16.15 6.20 -29.61
CA GLY A 181 17.40 5.51 -29.97
C GLY A 181 18.16 4.96 -28.75
N GLY A 182 17.48 4.84 -27.60
CA GLY A 182 18.05 4.37 -26.34
C GLY A 182 17.42 5.07 -25.13
N ALA A 183 17.16 4.32 -24.06
CA ALA A 183 16.81 4.86 -22.75
C ALA A 183 17.13 3.84 -21.66
N GLU A 184 17.66 4.30 -20.54
CA GLU A 184 18.00 3.48 -19.37
C GLU A 184 17.35 4.06 -18.12
N MET A 185 16.81 3.19 -17.27
CA MET A 185 16.30 3.59 -15.95
C MET A 185 17.46 3.63 -14.95
N LEU A 186 17.83 4.83 -14.51
CA LEU A 186 18.93 5.05 -13.58
C LEU A 186 18.48 4.87 -12.13
N GLU A 187 17.35 5.49 -11.77
CA GLU A 187 16.81 5.45 -10.43
C GLU A 187 15.29 5.32 -10.45
N LEU A 188 14.77 4.68 -9.40
CA LEU A 188 13.34 4.56 -9.18
C LEU A 188 13.06 4.61 -7.67
N ARG A 189 12.07 5.41 -7.31
CA ARG A 189 11.56 5.52 -5.94
C ARG A 189 10.04 5.38 -5.97
N ARG A 190 9.49 4.50 -5.15
CA ARG A 190 8.04 4.40 -4.98
C ARG A 190 7.58 5.43 -3.96
N THR A 191 6.72 6.35 -4.38
CA THR A 191 6.22 7.45 -3.53
C THR A 191 4.86 7.12 -2.90
N SER A 192 4.13 6.14 -3.45
CA SER A 192 2.83 5.74 -2.91
C SER A 192 2.39 4.31 -3.27
N VAL A 193 1.57 3.73 -2.39
CA VAL A 193 0.79 2.50 -2.57
C VAL A 193 -0.66 2.76 -2.16
N GLY A 194 -1.57 2.93 -3.12
CA GLY A 194 -2.95 3.32 -2.83
C GLY A 194 -3.01 4.65 -2.09
N SER A 195 -3.63 4.67 -0.91
CA SER A 195 -3.69 5.84 -0.02
C SER A 195 -2.45 6.02 0.86
N ILE A 196 -1.50 5.09 0.83
CA ILE A 196 -0.28 5.16 1.64
C ILE A 196 0.77 5.96 0.87
N GLU A 197 1.19 7.07 1.44
CA GLU A 197 2.16 8.00 0.84
C GLU A 197 3.51 8.02 1.59
N GLU A 198 4.53 8.55 0.92
CA GLU A 198 5.91 8.65 1.40
C GLU A 198 6.08 9.46 2.70
N ASN A 199 5.21 10.45 2.93
CA ASN A 199 5.25 11.25 4.16
C ASN A 199 5.06 10.38 5.41
N GLY A 200 4.31 9.27 5.29
CA GLY A 200 4.08 8.29 6.34
C GLY A 200 5.14 7.18 6.44
N SER A 201 6.22 7.24 5.66
CA SER A 201 7.24 6.19 5.68
C SER A 201 8.38 6.47 6.66
N HIS A 202 9.00 5.41 7.18
CA HIS A 202 10.04 5.49 8.21
C HIS A 202 11.25 4.65 7.83
N THR A 203 12.46 5.18 8.08
CA THR A 203 13.69 4.43 7.88
C THR A 203 13.81 3.30 8.90
N LEU A 204 14.64 2.30 8.62
CA LEU A 204 14.89 1.20 9.54
C LEU A 204 15.50 1.68 10.86
N GLN A 205 16.34 2.71 10.81
CA GLN A 205 16.93 3.37 11.97
C GLN A 205 15.84 4.00 12.84
N ALA A 206 14.94 4.78 12.25
CA ALA A 206 13.85 5.41 13.00
C ALA A 206 12.92 4.38 13.67
N ILE A 207 12.66 3.25 13.00
CA ILE A 207 11.87 2.15 13.58
C ILE A 207 12.65 1.50 14.74
N SER A 208 13.95 1.28 14.58
CA SER A 208 14.82 0.76 15.64
C SER A 208 14.82 1.66 16.88
N ASP A 209 15.00 2.97 16.69
CA ASP A 209 15.02 3.96 17.76
C ASP A 209 13.66 4.03 18.48
N ALA A 210 12.56 3.99 17.73
CA ALA A 210 11.20 3.98 18.30
C ALA A 210 10.94 2.73 19.15
N MET A 211 11.41 1.56 18.70
CA MET A 211 11.29 0.31 19.46
C MET A 211 12.21 0.30 20.69
N TRP A 212 13.39 0.91 20.61
CA TRP A 212 14.29 1.07 21.75
C TRP A 212 13.67 1.97 22.82
N LEU A 213 13.10 3.12 22.44
CA LEU A 213 12.39 4.02 23.35
C LEU A 213 11.25 3.30 24.07
N ALA A 214 10.45 2.52 23.34
CA ALA A 214 9.36 1.76 23.93
C ALA A 214 9.84 0.73 24.97
N ARG A 215 10.98 0.07 24.72
CA ARG A 215 11.51 -0.99 25.60
C ARG A 215 12.29 -0.46 26.79
N GLU A 216 13.20 0.49 26.56
CA GLU A 216 14.17 0.94 27.56
C GLU A 216 13.70 2.20 28.31
N LYS A 217 12.80 2.97 27.72
CA LYS A 217 12.28 4.22 28.29
C LYS A 217 10.78 4.18 28.58
N HIS A 218 10.12 3.06 28.26
CA HIS A 218 8.66 2.91 28.38
C HIS A 218 7.87 4.00 27.63
N ASP A 219 8.47 4.59 26.60
CA ASP A 219 7.83 5.60 25.76
C ASP A 219 7.40 4.98 24.43
N GLU A 220 6.12 4.64 24.34
CA GLU A 220 5.52 4.04 23.15
C GLU A 220 5.03 5.08 22.14
N SER A 221 5.08 6.38 22.45
CA SER A 221 4.47 7.43 21.64
C SER A 221 4.98 7.40 20.21
N ARG A 222 6.30 7.21 20.04
CA ARG A 222 6.95 7.21 18.74
C ARG A 222 6.54 6.01 17.90
N ILE A 223 6.60 4.80 18.44
CA ILE A 223 6.21 3.60 17.67
C ILE A 223 4.71 3.60 17.35
N ARG A 224 3.85 4.03 18.28
CA ARG A 224 2.40 4.15 18.04
C ARG A 224 2.10 5.10 16.89
N SER A 225 2.84 6.21 16.77
CA SER A 225 2.68 7.15 15.65
C SER A 225 3.10 6.58 14.28
N MET A 226 3.98 5.58 14.26
CA MET A 226 4.46 4.93 13.02
C MET A 226 3.56 3.78 12.55
N LEU A 227 2.71 3.25 13.45
CA LEU A 227 1.83 2.12 13.15
C LEU A 227 0.57 2.60 12.45
N ILE A 228 0.25 1.92 11.35
CA ILE A 228 -1.02 2.08 10.64
C ILE A 228 -1.90 0.87 10.98
N PRO A 229 -2.98 1.04 11.76
CA PRO A 229 -3.94 -0.02 11.98
C PRO A 229 -4.47 -0.61 10.67
N ALA A 230 -4.73 -1.91 10.67
CA ALA A 230 -5.12 -2.63 9.46
C ALA A 230 -6.35 -2.06 8.74
N ASP A 231 -7.37 -1.57 9.45
CA ASP A 231 -8.57 -0.98 8.85
C ASP A 231 -8.28 0.35 8.14
N GLU A 232 -7.39 1.17 8.70
CA GLU A 232 -6.93 2.41 8.08
C GLU A 232 -6.10 2.13 6.82
N ALA A 233 -5.17 1.16 6.89
CA ALA A 233 -4.30 0.81 5.76
C ALA A 233 -5.10 0.39 4.51
N LEU A 234 -6.22 -0.30 4.70
CA LEU A 234 -7.06 -0.79 3.61
C LEU A 234 -7.80 0.31 2.85
N ALA A 235 -8.17 1.39 3.56
CA ALA A 235 -8.98 2.50 3.05
C ALA A 235 -10.21 2.01 2.26
N LEU A 236 -10.96 1.08 2.85
CA LEU A 236 -12.20 0.53 2.29
C LEU A 236 -13.42 1.17 2.95
N PRO A 237 -14.56 1.29 2.22
CA PRO A 237 -15.84 1.62 2.83
C PRO A 237 -16.18 0.63 3.95
N LYS A 238 -16.70 1.14 5.06
CA LYS A 238 -16.97 0.36 6.28
C LYS A 238 -18.44 -0.03 6.38
N ILE A 239 -18.68 -1.25 6.85
CA ILE A 239 -19.97 -1.70 7.39
C ILE A 239 -19.73 -2.01 8.87
N VAL A 240 -20.46 -1.34 9.73
CA VAL A 240 -20.39 -1.50 11.18
C VAL A 240 -21.38 -2.57 11.62
N LEU A 241 -20.89 -3.60 12.28
CA LEU A 241 -21.66 -4.75 12.74
C LEU A 241 -22.13 -4.52 14.17
N ARG A 242 -23.32 -5.06 14.47
CA ARG A 242 -23.78 -5.28 15.84
C ARG A 242 -23.00 -6.41 16.47
N ASP A 243 -22.74 -6.32 17.77
CA ASP A 243 -21.96 -7.30 18.53
C ASP A 243 -22.47 -8.74 18.35
N ALA A 244 -23.80 -8.93 18.33
CA ALA A 244 -24.42 -10.24 18.14
C ALA A 244 -24.09 -10.92 16.79
N ALA A 245 -23.71 -10.15 15.77
CA ALA A 245 -23.36 -10.69 14.45
C ALA A 245 -21.86 -11.01 14.29
N ILE A 246 -21.00 -10.48 15.16
CA ILE A 246 -19.55 -10.49 14.95
C ILE A 246 -18.98 -11.90 14.99
N GLU A 247 -19.27 -12.68 16.04
CA GLU A 247 -18.66 -14.00 16.19
C GLU A 247 -19.15 -14.94 15.05
N ALA A 248 -20.37 -14.75 14.51
CA ALA A 248 -20.92 -15.56 13.42
C ALA A 248 -20.17 -15.26 12.11
N VAL A 249 -19.91 -13.98 11.86
CA VAL A 249 -19.06 -13.54 10.75
C VAL A 249 -17.63 -14.08 10.92
N CYS A 250 -17.06 -14.04 12.13
CA CYS A 250 -15.77 -14.66 12.42
C CYS A 250 -15.76 -16.19 12.17
N ALA A 251 -16.91 -16.85 12.32
CA ALA A 251 -17.11 -18.25 11.95
C ALA A 251 -17.21 -18.47 10.43
N GLY A 252 -17.42 -17.42 9.64
CA GLY A 252 -17.51 -17.46 8.17
C GLY A 252 -18.93 -17.27 7.64
N ALA A 253 -19.91 -16.96 8.49
CA ALA A 253 -21.28 -16.72 8.05
C ALA A 253 -21.38 -15.43 7.20
N HIS A 254 -22.35 -15.40 6.29
CA HIS A 254 -22.72 -14.17 5.59
C HIS A 254 -23.19 -13.12 6.62
N LEU A 255 -22.87 -11.86 6.37
CA LEU A 255 -23.49 -10.77 7.10
C LEU A 255 -24.88 -10.52 6.53
N PHE A 256 -25.92 -10.56 7.35
CA PHE A 256 -27.29 -10.23 6.98
C PHE A 256 -27.69 -8.85 7.51
N ALA A 257 -28.68 -8.22 6.88
CA ALA A 257 -29.14 -6.87 7.21
C ALA A 257 -29.43 -6.63 8.71
N PRO A 258 -30.04 -7.56 9.48
CA PRO A 258 -30.25 -7.35 10.93
C PRO A 258 -28.96 -7.21 11.76
N GLY A 259 -27.84 -7.72 11.24
CA GLY A 259 -26.52 -7.62 11.89
C GLY A 259 -25.77 -6.32 11.59
N VAL A 260 -26.31 -5.46 10.73
CA VAL A 260 -25.71 -4.16 10.36
C VAL A 260 -26.24 -3.08 11.29
N GLU A 261 -25.35 -2.31 11.88
CA GLU A 261 -25.71 -1.10 12.62
C GLU A 261 -25.73 0.13 11.71
N LYS A 262 -24.63 0.37 10.99
CA LYS A 262 -24.48 1.47 10.04
C LYS A 262 -23.47 1.12 8.96
N HIS A 263 -23.42 1.89 7.89
CA HIS A 263 -22.47 1.69 6.81
C HIS A 263 -22.11 3.01 6.13
N ASP A 264 -20.95 3.04 5.48
CA ASP A 264 -20.55 4.13 4.61
C ASP A 264 -21.42 4.17 3.35
N VAL A 265 -21.39 5.28 2.62
CA VAL A 265 -22.13 5.45 1.36
C VAL A 265 -21.21 5.29 0.14
N GLY A 266 -21.78 5.04 -1.04
CA GLY A 266 -21.08 5.11 -2.31
C GLY A 266 -20.46 3.80 -2.81
N PHE A 267 -20.61 2.69 -2.08
CA PHE A 267 -20.23 1.37 -2.59
C PHE A 267 -21.41 0.68 -3.30
N THR A 268 -21.06 -0.12 -4.31
CA THR A 268 -21.99 -0.92 -5.12
C THR A 268 -21.82 -2.42 -4.84
N ARG A 269 -22.76 -3.23 -5.31
CA ARG A 269 -22.67 -4.69 -5.25
C ARG A 269 -21.35 -5.17 -5.89
N GLY A 270 -20.68 -6.10 -5.24
CA GLY A 270 -19.38 -6.63 -5.65
C GLY A 270 -18.17 -5.81 -5.14
N SER A 271 -18.38 -4.63 -4.57
CA SER A 271 -17.31 -3.83 -3.96
C SER A 271 -16.71 -4.53 -2.75
N LEU A 272 -15.41 -4.32 -2.50
CA LEU A 272 -14.79 -4.70 -1.24
C LEU A 272 -15.17 -3.70 -0.14
N VAL A 273 -15.52 -4.24 1.03
CA VAL A 273 -15.89 -3.46 2.22
C VAL A 273 -15.16 -4.01 3.44
N ALA A 274 -14.84 -3.13 4.38
CA ALA A 274 -14.32 -3.51 5.69
C ALA A 274 -15.50 -3.73 6.65
N LEU A 275 -15.55 -4.90 7.28
CA LEU A 275 -16.47 -5.18 8.37
C LEU A 275 -15.81 -4.75 9.68
N VAL A 276 -16.45 -3.86 10.44
CA VAL A 276 -15.90 -3.32 11.68
C VAL A 276 -16.90 -3.45 12.83
N SER A 277 -16.41 -3.60 14.07
CA SER A 277 -17.28 -3.57 15.26
C SER A 277 -17.74 -2.15 15.60
N LEU A 278 -18.68 -2.02 16.52
CA LEU A 278 -19.08 -0.72 17.10
C LEU A 278 -17.91 0.05 17.71
N LYS A 279 -16.88 -0.67 18.19
CA LYS A 279 -15.65 -0.11 18.76
C LYS A 279 -14.61 0.27 17.71
N GLY A 280 -14.93 0.14 16.42
CA GLY A 280 -14.04 0.43 15.30
C GLY A 280 -13.00 -0.66 15.02
N GLU A 281 -13.19 -1.87 15.54
CA GLU A 281 -12.23 -2.96 15.36
C GLU A 281 -12.48 -3.70 14.05
N LEU A 282 -11.43 -3.95 13.26
CA LEU A 282 -11.57 -4.73 12.04
C LEU A 282 -11.99 -6.17 12.34
N VAL A 283 -13.18 -6.55 11.89
CA VAL A 283 -13.69 -7.93 11.90
C VAL A 283 -13.10 -8.70 10.72
N GLY A 284 -13.16 -8.11 9.53
CA GLY A 284 -12.64 -8.72 8.30
C GLY A 284 -12.89 -7.88 7.06
N VAL A 285 -12.50 -8.41 5.91
CA VAL A 285 -12.83 -7.87 4.59
C VAL A 285 -13.89 -8.75 3.95
N ALA A 286 -14.88 -8.13 3.34
CA ALA A 286 -16.01 -8.80 2.71
C ALA A 286 -16.30 -8.20 1.32
N ARG A 287 -17.06 -8.94 0.54
CA ARG A 287 -17.63 -8.47 -0.73
C ARG A 287 -19.10 -8.10 -0.51
N ALA A 288 -19.46 -6.89 -0.89
CA ALA A 288 -20.84 -6.41 -0.73
C ALA A 288 -21.80 -7.17 -1.66
N GLU A 289 -22.87 -7.73 -1.11
CA GLU A 289 -23.97 -8.34 -1.87
C GLU A 289 -25.12 -7.36 -2.11
N MET A 290 -25.16 -6.28 -1.33
CA MET A 290 -26.05 -5.12 -1.51
C MET A 290 -25.22 -3.86 -1.70
N SER A 291 -25.70 -2.93 -2.52
CA SER A 291 -25.19 -1.56 -2.58
C SER A 291 -25.56 -0.78 -1.31
N SER A 292 -24.82 0.30 -1.06
CA SER A 292 -25.14 1.23 0.03
C SER A 292 -26.52 1.89 -0.10
N GLY A 293 -27.10 1.96 -1.31
CA GLY A 293 -28.48 2.43 -1.52
C GLY A 293 -29.51 1.37 -1.09
N GLU A 294 -29.35 0.13 -1.55
CA GLU A 294 -30.25 -0.99 -1.20
C GLU A 294 -30.31 -1.24 0.31
N MET A 295 -29.20 -1.07 1.03
CA MET A 295 -29.14 -1.22 2.49
C MET A 295 -29.98 -0.20 3.27
N LYS A 296 -30.21 0.99 2.71
CA LYS A 296 -31.07 2.00 3.35
C LYS A 296 -32.53 1.58 3.30
N GLU A 297 -32.94 0.97 2.19
CA GLU A 297 -34.33 0.61 1.90
C GLU A 297 -34.70 -0.79 2.41
N ARG A 298 -33.77 -1.74 2.38
CA ARG A 298 -34.04 -3.15 2.72
C ARG A 298 -33.54 -3.50 4.12
N LYS A 299 -34.44 -4.07 4.94
CA LYS A 299 -34.14 -4.54 6.30
C LYS A 299 -33.92 -6.06 6.41
N LYS A 300 -33.92 -6.78 5.28
CA LYS A 300 -33.73 -8.24 5.21
C LYS A 300 -32.82 -8.59 4.04
N GLY A 301 -32.18 -9.75 4.11
CA GLY A 301 -31.32 -10.30 3.06
C GLY A 301 -29.82 -10.26 3.38
N ALA A 302 -29.04 -10.96 2.56
CA ALA A 302 -27.59 -11.03 2.70
C ALA A 302 -26.95 -9.72 2.21
N VAL A 303 -26.12 -9.15 3.07
CA VAL A 303 -25.50 -7.83 2.93
C VAL A 303 -24.09 -7.93 2.37
N ALA A 304 -23.30 -8.87 2.87
CA ALA A 304 -21.92 -9.05 2.46
C ALA A 304 -21.44 -10.48 2.76
N VAL A 305 -20.58 -11.02 1.90
CA VAL A 305 -19.92 -12.31 2.09
C VAL A 305 -18.49 -12.07 2.56
N PRO A 306 -18.08 -12.60 3.73
CA PRO A 306 -16.70 -12.48 4.18
C PRO A 306 -15.71 -13.13 3.20
N GLU A 307 -14.68 -12.40 2.80
CA GLU A 307 -13.57 -12.94 2.01
C GLU A 307 -12.37 -13.29 2.89
N ARG A 308 -12.14 -12.49 3.93
CA ARG A 308 -11.01 -12.66 4.84
C ARG A 308 -11.38 -12.21 6.24
N ILE A 309 -11.46 -13.17 7.16
CA ILE A 309 -11.62 -12.90 8.58
C ILE A 309 -10.29 -12.48 9.20
N PHE A 310 -10.33 -11.34 9.91
CA PHE A 310 -9.17 -10.71 10.55
C PHE A 310 -9.20 -10.86 12.08
N MET A 311 -10.36 -10.62 12.68
CA MET A 311 -10.61 -10.79 14.11
C MET A 311 -10.48 -12.27 14.50
N LYS A 312 -10.03 -12.52 15.74
CA LYS A 312 -9.94 -13.88 16.27
C LYS A 312 -11.34 -14.35 16.64
N ARG A 313 -11.62 -15.65 16.46
CA ARG A 313 -12.84 -16.26 17.01
C ARG A 313 -12.78 -16.22 18.54
N GLY A 314 -13.94 -16.09 19.16
CA GLY A 314 -14.10 -15.94 20.61
C GLY A 314 -13.79 -14.55 21.14
N THR A 315 -13.50 -13.55 20.29
CA THR A 315 -13.33 -12.16 20.73
C THR A 315 -14.66 -11.56 21.20
N TYR A 316 -15.78 -11.96 20.59
CA TYR A 316 -17.14 -11.64 21.03
C TYR A 316 -17.87 -12.93 21.43
N GLN A 317 -18.89 -12.81 22.28
CA GLN A 317 -19.69 -13.97 22.71
C GLN A 317 -20.52 -14.54 21.55
N LYS A 318 -20.74 -15.86 21.58
CA LYS A 318 -21.65 -16.54 20.64
C LYS A 318 -23.09 -16.26 21.05
N ASN A 319 -23.86 -15.66 20.14
CA ASN A 319 -25.22 -15.20 20.39
C ASN A 319 -26.24 -15.79 19.38
N TRP A 320 -25.95 -16.95 18.80
CA TRP A 320 -26.82 -17.69 17.87
C TRP A 320 -26.75 -19.19 18.14
#